data_AF-A0A918VCZ5-F1
#
_entry.id   AF-A0A918VCZ5-F1
#
_cell.length_a   1.000
_cell.length_b   1.000
_cell.length_c   1.000
_cell.angle_alpha   90.00
_cell.angle_beta   90.00
_cell.angle_gamma   90.00
#
_symmetry.space_group_name_H-M   'P 1'
#
loop_
_entity.id
_entity.type
_entity.pdbx_description
1 polymer ?
#
loop_
_entity_poly.entity_id
_entity_poly.type
_entity_poly.pdbx_seq_one_letter_code
_entity_poly.pdbx_strand_id
1 'polypeptide(L)'
;MNLSFNDAELEVVRLAAGREGMSPASWAGRQVMAVAQHVLVPVSRDAGDVLRELVQARVYLRETVAELRALAAAGPPATGFPEPVTAAVARALDAVVRVDEATVQVMRERRPRS
;
A
#
# COMPACT_ATOMS: atom_id res chain seq x y z
N MET A 1 25.27 -3.48 -19.02
CA MET A 1 24.07 -4.31 -18.78
C MET A 1 22.96 -3.75 -19.64
N ASN A 2 22.29 -4.59 -20.45
CA ASN A 2 21.16 -4.15 -21.26
C ASN A 2 19.87 -4.50 -20.50
N LEU A 3 19.04 -3.51 -20.18
CA LEU A 3 17.78 -3.69 -19.44
C LEU A 3 16.63 -3.29 -20.36
N SER A 4 15.71 -4.21 -20.60
CA SER A 4 14.46 -3.95 -21.30
C SER A 4 13.31 -3.92 -20.31
N PHE A 5 12.46 -2.91 -20.42
CA PHE A 5 11.24 -2.76 -19.62
C PHE A 5 10.06 -2.67 -20.58
N ASN A 6 8.90 -3.21 -20.18
CA ASN A 6 7.64 -2.80 -20.77
C ASN A 6 7.26 -1.39 -20.28
N ASP A 7 6.22 -0.79 -20.88
CA ASP A 7 5.82 0.60 -20.56
C ASP A 7 5.45 0.79 -19.09
N ALA A 8 4.75 -0.17 -18.49
CA ALA A 8 4.34 -0.12 -17.09
C ALA A 8 5.54 -0.26 -16.14
N GLU A 9 6.47 -1.17 -16.43
CA GLU A 9 7.71 -1.33 -15.68
C GLU A 9 8.56 -0.04 -15.77
N LEU A 10 8.64 0.56 -16.96
CA LEU A 10 9.38 1.79 -17.17
C LEU A 10 8.77 2.96 -16.41
N GLU A 11 7.44 3.06 -16.34
CA GLU A 11 6.75 4.07 -15.54
C GLU A 11 7.07 3.93 -14.04
N VAL A 12 7.00 2.70 -13.51
CA VAL A 12 7.36 2.41 -12.12
C VAL A 12 8.80 2.79 -11.81
N VAL A 13 9.75 2.44 -12.68
CA VAL A 13 11.17 2.78 -12.52
C VAL A 13 11.38 4.30 -12.57
N ARG A 14 10.71 5.02 -13.47
CA ARG A 14 10.78 6.49 -13.55
C ARG A 14 10.24 7.15 -12.28
N LEU A 15 9.10 6.69 -11.78
CA LEU A 15 8.51 7.21 -10.55
C LEU A 15 9.42 6.97 -9.35
N ALA A 16 9.99 5.78 -9.22
CA ALA A 16 10.92 5.45 -8.13
C ALA A 16 12.21 6.26 -8.22
N ALA A 17 12.81 6.36 -9.41
CA ALA A 17 14.01 7.15 -9.63
C ALA A 17 13.79 8.64 -9.37
N GLY A 18 12.63 9.18 -9.76
CA GLY A 18 12.24 10.56 -9.52
C GLY A 18 12.15 10.90 -8.02
N ARG A 19 11.65 9.98 -7.19
CA ARG A 19 11.61 10.15 -5.72
C ARG A 19 13.00 10.24 -5.08
N GLU A 20 14.00 9.63 -5.71
CA GLU A 20 15.39 9.63 -5.25
C GLU A 20 16.28 10.64 -5.99
N GLY A 21 15.72 11.44 -6.91
CA GLY A 21 16.48 12.42 -7.71
C GLY A 21 17.51 11.77 -8.65
N MET A 22 17.27 10.53 -9.08
CA MET A 22 18.19 9.76 -9.92
C MET A 22 17.64 9.58 -11.35
N SER A 23 18.53 9.29 -12.31
CA SER A 23 18.07 8.79 -13.61
C SER A 23 17.54 7.35 -13.48
N PRO A 24 16.56 6.93 -14.29
CA PRO A 24 16.01 5.57 -14.27
C PRO A 24 17.09 4.47 -14.35
N ALA A 25 18.10 4.66 -15.21
CA ALA A 25 19.20 3.71 -15.37
C ALA A 25 20.11 3.64 -14.14
N SER A 26 20.43 4.78 -13.51
CA SER A 26 21.26 4.81 -12.30
C SER A 26 20.54 4.17 -11.13
N TRP A 27 19.24 4.45 -10.98
CA TRP A 27 18.40 3.85 -9.95
C TRP A 27 18.33 2.33 -10.13
N ALA A 28 18.05 1.85 -11.34
CA ALA A 28 17.99 0.41 -11.63
C ALA A 28 19.34 -0.28 -11.35
N GLY A 29 20.45 0.32 -11.77
CA GLY A 29 21.80 -0.18 -11.48
C GLY A 29 22.10 -0.26 -9.98
N ARG A 30 21.66 0.74 -9.20
CA ARG A 30 21.79 0.73 -7.74
C ARG A 30 20.98 -0.38 -7.09
N GLN A 31 19.76 -0.64 -7.55
CA GLN A 31 18.94 -1.74 -7.00
C GLN A 31 19.58 -3.10 -7.31
N VAL A 32 20.08 -3.32 -8.52
CA VAL A 32 20.81 -4.54 -8.89
C VAL A 32 22.04 -4.74 -7.99
N MET A 33 22.80 -3.68 -7.75
CA MET A 33 23.95 -3.72 -6.84
C MET A 33 23.53 -4.03 -5.39
N ALA A 34 22.42 -3.42 -4.91
CA ALA A 34 21.90 -3.70 -3.57
C ALA A 34 21.45 -5.15 -3.40
N VAL A 35 20.88 -5.77 -4.43
CA VAL A 35 20.56 -7.21 -4.44
C VAL A 35 21.83 -8.05 -4.39
N ALA A 36 22.82 -7.71 -5.22
CA ALA A 36 24.10 -8.42 -5.26
C ALA A 36 24.87 -8.33 -3.94
N GLN A 37 24.75 -7.21 -3.23
CA GLN A 37 25.34 -6.98 -1.90
C GLN A 37 24.48 -7.55 -0.76
N HIS A 38 23.38 -8.24 -1.07
CA HIS A 38 22.41 -8.75 -0.10
C HIS A 38 21.79 -7.69 0.84
N VAL A 39 21.90 -6.41 0.45
CA VAL A 39 21.24 -5.28 1.13
C VAL A 39 19.74 -5.30 0.83
N LEU A 40 19.37 -5.70 -0.39
CA LEU A 40 17.98 -5.86 -0.82
C LEU A 40 17.69 -7.32 -1.12
N VAL A 41 16.68 -7.88 -0.46
CA VAL A 41 16.19 -9.24 -0.74
C VAL A 41 14.93 -9.12 -1.61
N PRO A 42 14.95 -9.58 -2.87
CA PRO A 42 13.77 -9.58 -3.72
C PRO A 42 12.67 -10.44 -3.10
N VAL A 43 11.43 -9.95 -3.17
CA VAL A 43 10.27 -10.78 -2.83
C VAL A 43 10.07 -11.84 -3.89
N SER A 44 9.62 -13.04 -3.49
CA SER A 44 9.19 -14.05 -4.46
C SER A 44 7.98 -13.53 -5.24
N ARG A 45 7.75 -14.09 -6.43
CA ARG A 45 6.60 -13.72 -7.27
C ARG A 45 5.28 -13.89 -6.50
N ASP A 46 5.09 -15.05 -5.88
CA ASP A 46 3.87 -15.36 -5.12
C ASP A 46 3.65 -14.39 -3.96
N ALA A 47 4.72 -14.06 -3.22
CA ALA A 47 4.66 -13.06 -2.16
C ALA A 47 4.33 -11.66 -2.72
N GLY A 48 4.87 -11.32 -3.90
CA GLY A 48 4.56 -10.07 -4.60
C GLY A 48 3.10 -9.99 -5.03
N ASP A 49 2.50 -11.09 -5.48
CA ASP A 49 1.10 -11.15 -5.87
C ASP A 49 0.18 -10.98 -4.66
N VAL A 50 0.47 -11.66 -3.55
CA VAL A 50 -0.24 -11.47 -2.26
C VAL A 50 -0.12 -10.02 -1.78
N LEU A 51 1.07 -9.43 -1.82
CA LEU A 51 1.25 -8.04 -1.42
C LEU A 51 0.44 -7.08 -2.29
N ARG A 52 0.35 -7.34 -3.60
CA ARG A 52 -0.47 -6.52 -4.51
C ARG A 52 -1.95 -6.64 -4.16
N GLU A 53 -2.44 -7.85 -3.93
CA GLU A 53 -3.83 -8.09 -3.51
C GLU A 53 -4.14 -7.37 -2.19
N LEU A 54 -3.25 -7.46 -1.21
CA LEU A 54 -3.42 -6.77 0.08
C LEU A 54 -3.42 -5.24 -0.07
N VAL A 55 -2.55 -4.68 -0.92
CA VAL A 55 -2.55 -3.24 -1.22
C VAL A 55 -3.86 -2.82 -1.88
N GLN A 56 -4.37 -3.61 -2.84
CA GLN A 56 -5.65 -3.34 -3.48
C GLN A 56 -6.81 -3.42 -2.48
N ALA A 57 -6.87 -4.47 -1.68
CA ALA A 57 -7.87 -4.64 -0.63
C ALA A 57 -7.87 -3.46 0.35
N ARG A 58 -6.69 -2.97 0.73
CA ARG A 58 -6.54 -1.79 1.58
C ARG A 58 -7.08 -0.52 0.92
N VAL A 59 -6.81 -0.31 -0.37
CA VAL A 59 -7.34 0.86 -1.11
C VAL A 59 -8.86 0.82 -1.12
N TYR A 60 -9.45 -0.30 -1.54
CA TYR A 60 -10.91 -0.49 -1.54
C TYR A 60 -11.52 -0.24 -0.17
N LEU A 61 -10.90 -0.79 0.87
CA LEU A 61 -11.38 -0.64 2.23
C LEU A 61 -11.36 0.83 2.69
N ARG A 62 -10.32 1.59 2.34
CA ARG A 62 -10.23 3.04 2.65
C ARG A 62 -11.26 3.86 1.90
N GLU A 63 -11.56 3.50 0.66
CA GLU A 63 -12.63 4.14 -0.13
C GLU A 63 -14.00 3.86 0.50
N THR A 64 -14.30 2.60 0.83
CA THR A 64 -15.55 2.24 1.53
C THR A 64 -15.69 2.96 2.87
N VAL A 65 -14.62 3.06 3.65
CA VAL A 65 -14.58 3.84 4.90
C VAL A 65 -14.91 5.31 4.65
N ALA A 66 -14.36 5.91 3.59
CA ALA A 66 -14.61 7.31 3.25
C ALA A 66 -16.08 7.54 2.86
N GLU A 67 -16.66 6.64 2.06
CA GLU A 67 -18.08 6.67 1.71
C GLU A 67 -18.99 6.55 2.94
N LEU A 68 -18.68 5.61 3.85
CA LEU A 68 -19.45 5.43 5.10
C LEU A 68 -19.37 6.67 5.99
N ARG A 69 -18.21 7.32 6.07
CA ARG A 69 -18.06 8.59 6.82
C ARG A 69 -18.85 9.71 6.18
N ALA A 70 -18.87 9.81 4.86
CA ALA A 70 -19.67 10.81 4.14
C ALA A 70 -21.17 10.61 4.39
N LEU A 71 -21.65 9.36 4.36
CA LEU A 71 -23.03 9.01 4.71
C LEU A 71 -23.37 9.37 6.15
N ALA A 72 -22.48 9.07 7.11
CA ALA A 72 -22.68 9.44 8.50
C ALA A 72 -22.73 10.97 8.70
N ALA A 73 -21.89 11.72 7.98
CA ALA A 73 -21.84 13.18 8.03
C ALA A 73 -23.07 13.84 7.38
N ALA A 74 -23.67 13.21 6.36
CA ALA A 74 -24.91 13.68 5.73
C ALA A 74 -26.13 13.60 6.67
N GLY A 75 -25.98 12.97 7.84
CA GLY A 75 -27.05 12.75 8.80
C GLY A 75 -27.89 11.52 8.46
N PRO A 76 -28.59 10.95 9.46
CA PRO A 76 -29.45 9.80 9.22
C PRO A 76 -30.56 10.13 8.20
N PRO A 77 -31.03 9.13 7.42
CA PRO A 77 -32.32 9.26 6.73
C PRO A 77 -33.41 9.59 7.76
N ALA A 78 -34.57 10.10 7.32
CA ALA A 78 -35.65 10.55 8.23
C ALA A 78 -36.07 9.52 9.30
N THR A 79 -35.76 8.23 9.12
CA THR A 79 -36.02 7.14 10.05
C THR A 79 -34.80 6.61 10.82
N GLY A 80 -33.62 7.19 10.65
CA GLY A 80 -32.38 6.66 11.25
C GLY A 80 -31.82 5.43 10.53
N PHE A 81 -30.53 5.16 10.73
CA PHE A 81 -30.01 3.80 10.58
C PHE A 81 -30.24 3.04 11.88
N PRO A 82 -30.52 1.72 11.85
CA PRO A 82 -30.60 0.92 13.06
C PRO A 82 -29.28 0.98 13.85
N GLU A 83 -29.35 1.16 15.16
CA GLU A 83 -28.16 1.19 16.06
C GLU A 83 -27.16 0.04 15.83
N PRO A 84 -27.59 -1.22 15.57
CA PRO A 84 -26.67 -2.31 15.25
C PRO A 84 -25.83 -2.06 13.99
N VAL A 85 -26.38 -1.36 13.00
CA VAL A 85 -25.68 -1.01 11.75
C VAL A 85 -24.62 0.05 12.04
N THR A 86 -24.96 1.09 12.79
CA THR A 86 -24.03 2.13 13.21
C THR A 86 -22.87 1.54 14.02
N ALA A 87 -23.16 0.67 14.98
CA ALA A 87 -22.16 -0.01 15.80
C ALA A 87 -21.31 -1.01 15.00
N ALA A 88 -21.88 -1.66 13.97
CA ALA A 88 -21.12 -2.55 13.08
C ALA A 88 -20.16 -1.76 12.18
N VAL A 89 -20.60 -0.63 11.62
CA VAL A 89 -19.75 0.26 10.83
C VAL A 89 -18.61 0.80 11.68
N ALA A 90 -18.89 1.33 12.88
CA ALA A 90 -17.84 1.83 13.78
C ALA A 90 -16.78 0.75 14.10
N ARG A 91 -17.20 -0.48 14.43
CA ARG A 91 -16.29 -1.60 14.67
C ARG A 91 -15.47 -1.98 13.44
N ALA A 92 -16.07 -1.95 12.25
CA ALA A 92 -15.38 -2.22 11.00
C ALA A 92 -14.30 -1.15 10.77
N LEU A 93 -14.63 0.13 10.91
CA LEU A 93 -13.70 1.25 10.80
C LEU A 93 -12.50 1.11 11.74
N ASP A 94 -12.73 0.79 13.01
CA ASP A 94 -11.65 0.56 13.98
C ASP A 94 -10.76 -0.63 13.61
N ALA A 95 -11.35 -1.71 13.07
CA ALA A 95 -10.60 -2.85 12.58
C ALA A 95 -9.70 -2.47 11.40
N VAL A 96 -10.20 -1.67 10.45
CA VAL A 96 -9.42 -1.14 9.32
C VAL A 96 -8.20 -0.36 9.82
N VAL A 97 -8.42 0.57 10.75
CA VAL A 97 -7.34 1.40 11.31
C VAL A 97 -6.26 0.55 11.94
N ARG A 98 -6.64 -0.46 12.74
CA ARG A 98 -5.67 -1.38 13.36
C ARG A 98 -4.89 -2.21 12.35
N VAL A 99 -5.53 -2.67 11.27
CA VAL A 99 -4.84 -3.39 10.19
C VAL A 99 -3.85 -2.48 9.46
N ASP A 100 -4.23 -1.24 9.20
CA ASP A 100 -3.36 -0.23 8.60
C ASP A 100 -2.14 0.06 9.49
N GLU A 101 -2.34 0.25 10.79
CA GLU A 101 -1.28 0.47 11.77
C GLU A 101 -0.34 -0.74 11.87
N ALA A 102 -0.89 -1.95 11.95
CA ALA A 102 -0.10 -3.17 11.96
C ALA A 102 0.74 -3.33 10.69
N THR A 103 0.17 -3.00 9.53
CA THR A 103 0.89 -3.04 8.25
C THR A 103 2.06 -2.05 8.24
N VAL A 104 1.84 -0.80 8.70
CA VAL A 104 2.90 0.21 8.81
C VAL A 104 3.99 -0.23 9.79
N GLN A 105 3.61 -0.83 10.92
CA GLN A 105 4.54 -1.32 11.93
C GLN A 105 5.44 -2.43 11.37
N VAL A 106 4.86 -3.41 10.67
CA VAL A 106 5.63 -4.47 9.99
C VAL A 106 6.59 -3.88 8.95
N MET A 107 6.18 -2.86 8.21
CA MET A 107 7.07 -2.17 7.25
C MET A 107 8.22 -1.45 7.95
N ARG A 108 8.00 -0.86 9.13
CA ARG A 108 9.06 -0.22 9.94
C ARG A 108 10.06 -1.22 10.47
N GLU A 109 9.60 -2.36 10.98
CA GLU A 109 10.45 -3.41 11.55
C GLU A 109 11.34 -4.10 10.51
N ARG A 110 10.87 -4.17 9.26
CA ARG A 110 11.66 -4.66 8.13
C ARG A 110 12.70 -3.68 7.61
N ARG A 111 12.72 -2.43 8.10
CA ARG A 111 13.75 -1.46 7.73
C ARG A 111 15.06 -1.87 8.42
N PRO A 112 16.18 -2.03 7.69
CA PRO A 112 17.45 -2.42 8.30
C PRO A 112 17.82 -1.41 9.39
N ARG A 113 18.05 -1.92 10.61
CA ARG A 113 18.67 -1.15 11.67
C ARG A 113 20.09 -0.83 11.21
N SER A 114 20.39 0.45 11.13
CA SER A 114 21.70 1.00 10.77
C SER A 114 22.80 0.49 11.68
#